data_AF-A0A7Z9UEK3-F1
#
_entry.id   AF-A0A7Z9UEK3-F1
#
_cell.length_a   1.000
_cell.length_b   1.000
_cell.length_c   1.000
_cell.angle_alpha   90.00
_cell.angle_beta   90.00
_cell.angle_gamma   90.00
#
_symmetry.space_group_name_H-M   'P 1'
#
loop_
_entity.id
_entity.type
_entity.pdbx_description
1 polymer ?
#
loop_
_entity_poly.entity_id
_entity_poly.type
_entity_poly.pdbx_seq_one_letter_code
_entity_poly.pdbx_strand_id
1 'polypeptide(L)' 'MRPPISTPGPGLEGVLLALWGFLIVSSADNVLKPYFIARQAKLPLPLVLIGATGGVLGFGVIGVFVGPVVIGLMRSLW' A
#
# COMPACT_ATOMS: atom_id res chain seq x y z
N MET A 1 45.87 -11.16 12.40
CA MET A 1 45.18 -10.72 13.63
C MET A 1 43.80 -10.19 13.23
N ARG A 2 42.73 -10.96 13.45
CA ARG A 2 41.34 -10.51 13.22
C ARG A 2 40.78 -9.93 14.55
N PRO A 3 40.08 -8.79 14.53
CA PRO A 3 39.56 -8.19 15.76
C PRO A 3 38.43 -9.05 16.37
N PRO A 4 38.29 -9.06 17.70
CA PRO A 4 37.18 -9.72 18.38
C PRO A 4 35.92 -8.87 18.19
N ILE A 5 35.02 -9.33 17.33
CA ILE A 5 33.64 -8.83 17.34
C ILE A 5 33.01 -9.33 18.64
N SER A 6 32.64 -8.42 19.54
CA SER A 6 31.75 -8.74 20.66
C SER A 6 30.40 -9.09 20.07
N THR A 7 30.22 -10.36 19.68
CA THR A 7 28.93 -10.90 19.25
C THR A 7 27.98 -10.76 20.43
N PRO A 8 26.99 -9.86 20.37
CA PRO A 8 25.91 -9.92 21.33
C PRO A 8 25.22 -11.27 21.11
N GLY A 9 24.88 -12.00 22.18
CA GLY A 9 24.51 -13.41 22.10
C GLY A 9 23.44 -13.73 21.03
N PRO A 10 23.36 -14.99 20.56
CA PRO A 10 22.61 -15.39 19.35
C PRO A 10 21.14 -14.98 19.28
N GLY A 11 20.52 -14.61 20.41
CA GLY A 11 19.18 -14.05 20.45
C GLY A 11 19.07 -12.55 20.11
N LEU A 12 20.08 -11.72 20.42
CA LEU A 12 20.01 -10.28 20.20
C LEU A 12 20.14 -9.92 18.72
N GLU A 13 21.02 -10.61 18.00
CA GLU A 13 21.18 -10.45 16.55
C GLU A 13 19.88 -10.80 15.82
N GLY A 14 19.22 -11.90 16.23
CA GLY A 14 17.93 -12.30 15.70
C GLY A 14 16.81 -11.29 15.98
N VAL A 15 16.76 -10.74 17.19
CA VAL A 15 15.77 -9.71 17.56
C VAL A 15 15.99 -8.42 16.78
N LEU A 16 17.24 -7.97 16.62
CA LEU A 16 17.57 -6.76 15.87
C LEU A 16 17.21 -6.91 14.38
N LEU A 17 17.52 -8.07 13.78
CA LEU A 17 17.15 -8.37 12.39
C LEU A 17 15.64 -8.47 12.21
N ALA A 18 14.93 -9.08 13.16
CA ALA A 18 13.48 -9.16 13.13
C ALA A 18 12.83 -7.77 13.25
N LEU A 19 13.33 -6.93 14.16
CA LEU A 19 12.83 -5.56 14.33
C LEU A 19 13.10 -4.70 13.08
N TRP A 20 14.29 -4.82 12.49
CA TRP A 20 14.66 -4.13 11.26
C TRP A 20 13.82 -4.58 10.06
N GLY A 21 13.65 -5.89 9.88
CA GLY A 21 12.79 -6.46 8.84
C GLY A 21 11.34 -6.02 9.00
N PHE A 22 10.81 -6.05 10.22
CA PHE A 22 9.43 -5.67 10.47
C PHE A 22 9.20 -4.16 10.31
N LEU A 23 10.06 -3.29 10.85
CA LEU A 23 9.83 -1.86 10.75
C LEU A 23 10.10 -1.33 9.34
N ILE A 24 11.25 -1.66 8.76
CA ILE A 24 11.75 -0.95 7.59
C ILE A 24 11.43 -1.72 6.31
N VAL A 25 11.70 -3.02 6.28
CA VAL A 25 11.44 -3.83 5.10
C VAL A 25 9.93 -3.97 4.89
N SER A 26 9.15 -4.27 5.94
CA SER A 26 7.69 -4.36 5.81
C SER A 26 7.05 -3.03 5.43
N SER A 27 7.52 -1.90 5.95
CA SER A 27 6.99 -0.59 5.57
C SER A 27 7.36 -0.24 4.14
N ALA A 28 8.60 -0.51 3.72
CA ALA A 28 9.03 -0.31 2.34
C ALA A 28 8.19 -1.17 1.39
N ASP A 29 7.97 -2.45 1.69
CA ASP A 29 7.16 -3.35 0.86
C ASP A 29 5.68 -2.93 0.81
N ASN A 30 5.13 -2.43 1.93
CA ASN A 30 3.73 -1.96 1.99
C ASN A 30 3.51 -0.58 1.35
N VAL A 31 4.56 0.23 1.15
CA VAL A 31 4.47 1.56 0.51
C VAL A 31 4.88 1.49 -0.96
N LEU A 32 5.96 0.78 -1.29
CA LEU A 32 6.47 0.66 -2.66
C LEU A 32 5.44 -0.04 -3.54
N LYS A 33 4.79 -1.10 -3.06
CA LYS A 33 3.78 -1.85 -3.83
C LYS A 33 2.60 -0.97 -4.28
N PRO A 34 1.90 -0.23 -3.39
CA PRO A 34 0.87 0.70 -3.82
C PRO A 34 1.44 1.90 -4.58
N TYR A 35 2.65 2.38 -4.28
CA TYR A 35 3.25 3.50 -5.02
C TYR A 35 3.52 3.16 -6.50
N PHE A 36 4.06 1.97 -6.77
CA PHE A 36 4.29 1.49 -8.14
C PHE A 36 2.98 1.13 -8.86
N ILE A 37 2.03 0.50 -8.18
CA ILE A 37 0.71 0.18 -8.75
C ILE A 37 -0.10 1.47 -9.02
N ALA A 38 -0.04 2.46 -8.13
CA ALA A 38 -0.73 3.74 -8.31
C ALA A 38 -0.19 4.56 -9.50
N ARG A 39 1.09 4.41 -9.85
CA ARG A 39 1.67 5.02 -11.07
C ARG A 39 1.22 4.34 -12.35
N GLN A 40 0.96 3.03 -12.32
CA GLN A 40 0.52 2.26 -13.49
C GLN A 40 -1.01 2.24 -13.65
N ALA A 41 -1.75 2.47 -12.57
CA ALA A 41 -3.19 2.52 -12.58
C ALA A 41 -3.67 3.79 -13.30
N LYS A 42 -4.22 3.62 -14.52
CA LYS A 42 -4.93 4.68 -15.26
C LYS A 42 -6.04 5.37 -14.44
N LEU A 43 -6.57 4.69 -13.41
CA LEU A 43 -7.42 5.29 -12.39
C LEU A 43 -6.71 5.22 -11.02
N PRO A 44 -6.19 6.33 -10.50
CA PRO A 44 -5.49 6.34 -9.22
C PRO A 44 -6.45 5.93 -8.09
N LEU A 45 -5.94 5.13 -7.14
CA LEU A 45 -6.71 4.55 -6.02
C LEU A 45 -7.58 5.57 -5.25
N PRO A 46 -7.13 6.81 -4.96
CA PRO A 46 -7.97 7.82 -4.31
C PRO A 46 -9.25 8.13 -5.08
N LEU A 47 -9.19 8.14 -6.42
CA LEU A 47 -10.35 8.40 -7.27
C LEU A 47 -11.37 7.25 -7.19
N VAL A 48 -10.88 6.01 -7.13
CA VAL A 48 -11.71 4.82 -6.93
C VAL A 48 -12.36 4.85 -5.55
N LEU A 49 -11.62 5.24 -4.49
CA LEU A 49 -12.15 5.34 -3.14
C LEU A 49 -13.22 6.44 -3.03
N ILE A 50 -12.99 7.59 -3.65
CA ILE A 50 -13.98 8.68 -3.72
C ILE A 50 -15.22 8.21 -4.49
N GLY A 51 -15.04 7.51 -5.62
CA GLY A 51 -16.14 6.94 -6.39
C GLY A 51 -16.95 5.92 -5.60
N ALA A 52 -16.28 4.96 -4.96
CA ALA A 52 -16.94 3.94 -4.14
C ALA A 52 -17.67 4.58 -2.95
N THR A 53 -17.07 5.55 -2.26
CA THR A 53 -17.68 6.22 -1.11
C THR A 53 -18.88 7.07 -1.52
N GLY A 54 -18.76 7.88 -2.57
CA GLY A 54 -19.87 8.66 -3.11
C GLY A 54 -20.98 7.79 -3.71
N GLY A 55 -20.59 6.69 -4.35
CA GLY A 55 -21.51 5.68 -4.86
C GLY A 55 -22.30 5.01 -3.74
N VAL A 56 -21.65 4.63 -2.63
CA VAL A 56 -22.32 4.06 -1.45
C VAL A 56 -23.32 5.03 -0.85
N LEU A 57 -22.95 6.30 -0.73
CA LEU A 57 -23.84 7.34 -0.21
C LEU A 57 -25.07 7.59 -1.10
N GLY A 58 -24.94 7.42 -2.43
CA GLY A 58 -26.04 7.64 -3.37
C GLY A 58 -26.89 6.41 -3.70
N PHE A 59 -26.27 5.22 -3.78
CA PHE A 59 -26.88 4.00 -4.31
C PHE A 59 -26.76 2.78 -3.37
N GLY A 60 -26.25 2.97 -2.14
CA GLY A 60 -26.03 1.89 -1.17
C GLY A 60 -24.94 0.91 -1.61
N VAL A 61 -25.07 -0.36 -1.27
CA VAL A 61 -24.03 -1.40 -1.53
C VAL A 61 -23.68 -1.52 -3.02
N ILE A 62 -24.66 -1.37 -3.90
CA ILE A 62 -24.47 -1.41 -5.37
C ILE A 62 -23.57 -0.24 -5.83
N GLY A 63 -23.62 0.87 -5.11
CA GLY A 63 -22.82 2.07 -5.34
C GLY A 63 -21.31 1.86 -5.27
N VAL A 64 -20.82 0.83 -4.58
CA VAL A 64 -19.38 0.47 -4.56
C VAL A 64 -18.87 0.15 -5.97
N PHE A 65 -19.72 -0.43 -6.82
CA PHE A 65 -19.37 -0.75 -8.21
C PHE A 65 -19.71 0.40 -9.15
N VAL A 66 -20.90 1.01 -8.99
CA VAL A 66 -21.38 2.07 -9.88
C VAL A 66 -20.53 3.34 -9.77
N GLY A 67 -20.12 3.73 -8.57
CA GLY A 67 -19.39 4.97 -8.33
C GLY A 67 -18.03 5.04 -9.05
N PRO A 68 -17.12 4.06 -8.86
CA PRO A 68 -15.84 4.02 -9.58
C PRO A 68 -16.00 3.90 -11.10
N VAL A 69 -17.03 3.19 -11.57
CA VAL A 69 -17.32 3.04 -13.01
C VAL A 69 -17.67 4.38 -13.65
N VAL A 70 -18.54 5.18 -13.01
CA VAL A 70 -18.90 6.51 -13.50
C VAL A 70 -17.68 7.44 -13.55
N ILE A 71 -16.82 7.41 -12.52
CA ILE A 71 -15.57 8.19 -12.50
C ILE A 71 -14.61 7.76 -13.63
N GLY A 72 -14.48 6.45 -13.88
CA GLY A 72 -13.65 5.93 -14.96
C GLY A 72 -14.14 6.33 -16.35
N LEU A 73 -15.46 6.29 -16.55
CA LEU A 73 -16.09 6.77 -17.78
C LEU A 73 -15.83 8.26 -17.98
N MET A 74 -16.06 9.08 -16.95
CA MET A 74 -15.80 10.52 -17.00
C MET A 74 -14.34 10.82 -17.33
N ARG A 75 -13.39 10.09 -16.71
CA ARG A 75 -11.95 10.25 -16.98
C ARG A 75 -11.56 9.79 -18.39
N SER A 76 -12.28 8.85 -18.97
CA SER A 76 -12.06 8.38 -20.35
C SER A 76 -12.72 9.26 -21.40
N LEU A 77 -13.74 10.05 -21.01
CA LEU A 77 -14.48 10.97 -21.87
C LEU A 77 -13.79 12.32 -22.07
N TRP A 78 -12.66 12.55 -21.40
CA TRP A 78 -11.85 13.77 -21.48
C TRP A 78 -10.36 13.43 -21.58
#